data_AF-A0A674DUL8-F1
#
_entry.id   AF-A0A674DUL8-F1
#
_cell.length_a   1.000
_cell.length_b   1.000
_cell.length_c   1.000
_cell.angle_alpha   90.00
_cell.angle_beta   90.00
_cell.angle_gamma   90.00
#
_symmetry.space_group_name_H-M   'P 1'
#
loop_
_entity.id
_entity.type
_entity.pdbx_description
1 polymer ?
#
loop_
_entity_poly.entity_id
_entity_poly.type
_entity_poly.pdbx_seq_one_letter_code
_entity_poly.pdbx_strand_id
1 'polypeptide(L)'
;MFVLCPPLTSDSISTVLAAATITMKLTSTVCFPRQEIMKWNGWGYSDSKFLFNKKGQAEFTGKRYRLSGMVLPSLQDWFENTFGASVNHKSPPTLNASAVPPASLNEAFVEDLKTTGVPFSHEAEDRVFRAHGHCLHEIFALREGKKFERVPDMVVWPNCHNDVVKVVELACKHNVCLIPYGGGTSVTSALECPPEETRCIVSLDTSQMNRILWIDEKNLVAHVEAGIIGQDLERLLNESGYCTGHEPDSMEFSSLGGWVATRASGMKKNVYGNIEDLVIHIKVVTPRGVIEKSCQGPRMSTGPDIHHFILGSEGTLGVVTEVTMKIRPIPEYQKYGSVVFPNFEAGVACLREVAKQRCAPASIRLMDNEQFQFGKSTSFKTLPFHLCKGTYIECFDPHQLVVATLLFEGDRERVLQHEKQVYDIAATFGGLAAGEDNGQRGYILTFVIAYLRDLGMDYYVVAESFETSVPWDRVLDLCRNVKERINRECKERGVQFQPLTSCRVTQTYDAGACIYFYFAFNYRGLADPVHTYEQVELPTHRHSAMALCSFQHRPNET
;
A
#
# COMPACT_ATOMS: atom_id res chain seq x y z
N MET A 1 4.50 -46.57 -5.11
CA MET A 1 5.02 -47.23 -3.88
C MET A 1 5.13 -46.14 -2.82
N PHE A 2 4.06 -45.94 -2.05
CA PHE A 2 4.04 -44.93 -0.99
C PHE A 2 4.81 -45.48 0.20
N VAL A 3 5.99 -44.92 0.47
CA VAL A 3 6.73 -45.23 1.69
C VAL A 3 6.05 -44.46 2.83
N LEU A 4 5.27 -45.18 3.63
CA LEU A 4 4.76 -44.70 4.90
C LEU A 4 5.95 -44.62 5.87
N CYS A 5 6.35 -43.41 6.26
CA CYS A 5 7.24 -43.23 7.41
C CYS A 5 6.51 -43.71 8.69
N PRO A 6 7.19 -44.43 9.59
CA PRO A 6 6.58 -44.84 10.86
C PRO A 6 6.36 -43.64 11.79
N PRO A 7 5.40 -43.73 12.73
CA PRO A 7 5.18 -42.67 13.72
C PRO A 7 6.40 -42.56 14.65
N LEU A 8 6.98 -41.36 14.73
CA LEU A 8 8.00 -41.04 15.72
C LEU A 8 7.35 -40.97 17.11
N THR A 9 7.88 -41.75 18.05
CA THR A 9 7.51 -41.74 19.47
C THR A 9 7.94 -40.43 20.14
N SER A 10 7.21 -40.03 21.19
CA SER A 10 7.29 -38.72 21.88
C SER A 10 8.67 -38.28 22.39
N ASP A 11 9.65 -39.17 22.43
CA ASP A 11 10.95 -38.92 23.08
C ASP A 11 12.06 -38.44 22.11
N SER A 12 11.78 -38.30 20.81
CA SER A 12 12.77 -37.81 19.82
C SER A 12 12.60 -36.33 19.41
N ILE A 13 11.70 -35.58 20.06
CA ILE A 13 11.41 -34.18 19.70
C ILE A 13 12.24 -33.17 20.52
N SER A 14 12.94 -33.59 21.58
CA SER A 14 13.55 -32.64 22.52
C SER A 14 15.02 -32.26 22.26
N THR A 15 15.62 -32.53 21.09
CA THR A 15 17.09 -32.29 20.93
C THR A 15 17.57 -31.70 19.61
N VAL A 16 16.72 -31.15 18.75
CA VAL A 16 17.19 -30.36 17.58
C VAL A 16 16.30 -29.14 17.37
N LEU A 17 16.67 -28.02 17.99
CA LEU A 17 16.46 -26.62 17.58
C LEU A 17 16.59 -25.73 18.82
N ALA A 18 17.83 -25.46 19.25
CA ALA A 18 18.10 -24.26 20.03
C ALA A 18 18.11 -23.07 19.05
N ALA A 19 16.94 -22.64 18.60
CA ALA A 19 16.78 -21.30 18.05
C ALA A 19 16.84 -20.34 19.24
N ALA A 20 17.65 -19.29 19.15
CA ALA A 20 17.68 -18.27 20.18
C ALA A 20 16.31 -17.55 20.19
N THR A 21 15.51 -17.78 21.25
CA THR A 21 14.27 -17.04 21.47
C THR A 21 14.61 -15.61 21.88
N ILE A 22 14.82 -14.72 20.90
CA ILE A 22 14.98 -13.30 21.15
C ILE A 22 13.58 -12.67 21.09
N THR A 23 12.89 -12.62 22.23
CA THR A 23 11.64 -11.85 22.33
C THR A 23 11.99 -10.36 22.43
N MET A 24 12.12 -9.67 21.30
CA MET A 24 12.31 -8.21 21.30
C MET A 24 10.96 -7.53 21.61
N LYS A 25 10.83 -6.91 22.79
CA LYS A 25 9.65 -6.11 23.13
C LYS A 25 9.82 -4.71 22.52
N LEU A 26 8.88 -4.35 21.65
CA LEU A 26 8.92 -3.20 20.74
C LEU A 26 8.42 -1.90 21.39
N THR A 27 9.04 -0.77 21.05
CA THR A 27 8.37 0.54 21.00
C THR A 27 7.96 0.75 19.54
N SER A 28 6.68 0.53 19.23
CA SER A 28 6.14 0.65 17.86
C SER A 28 6.34 2.05 17.30
N THR A 29 6.64 2.18 16.00
CA THR A 29 6.62 3.50 15.33
C THR A 29 5.19 4.05 15.24
N VAL A 30 4.18 3.18 15.30
CA VAL A 30 2.77 3.54 15.47
C VAL A 30 2.35 3.24 16.91
N CYS A 31 2.52 4.22 17.80
CA CYS A 31 2.14 4.11 19.20
C CYS A 31 0.62 4.10 19.40
N PHE A 32 0.20 3.50 20.52
CA PHE A 32 -1.15 3.65 21.07
C PHE A 32 -1.16 4.84 22.05
N PRO A 33 -2.12 5.79 21.95
CA PRO A 33 -3.20 5.92 20.97
C PRO A 33 -2.71 6.45 19.60
N ARG A 34 -3.29 5.97 18.49
CA ARG A 34 -2.83 6.32 17.13
C ARG A 34 -3.05 7.80 16.79
N GLN A 35 -4.14 8.37 17.26
CA GLN A 35 -4.53 9.77 17.07
C GLN A 35 -3.49 10.78 17.56
N GLU A 36 -2.60 10.40 18.48
CA GLU A 36 -1.55 11.29 18.97
C GLU A 36 -0.46 11.56 17.91
N ILE A 37 -0.28 10.63 16.97
CA ILE A 37 0.81 10.67 15.99
C ILE A 37 0.31 10.66 14.54
N MET A 38 -0.88 10.11 14.27
CA MET A 38 -1.49 9.98 12.95
C MET A 38 -2.66 10.95 12.78
N LYS A 39 -2.91 11.37 11.56
CA LYS A 39 -4.09 12.17 11.24
C LYS A 39 -5.35 11.34 11.37
N TRP A 40 -6.37 11.90 12.01
CA TRP A 40 -7.69 11.27 12.12
C TRP A 40 -8.53 11.39 10.84
N ASN A 41 -8.17 12.28 9.90
CA ASN A 41 -8.97 12.66 8.73
C ASN A 41 -8.21 12.65 7.40
N GLY A 42 -7.13 11.88 7.30
CA GLY A 42 -6.27 11.88 6.13
C GLY A 42 -5.10 10.91 6.27
N TRP A 43 -4.17 10.96 5.32
CA TRP A 43 -3.05 10.03 5.29
C TRP A 43 -1.92 10.41 6.26
N GLY A 44 -1.42 9.39 6.97
CA GLY A 44 -0.12 9.35 7.64
C GLY A 44 0.03 10.23 8.89
N TYR A 45 1.28 10.54 9.24
CA TYR A 45 1.62 11.28 10.46
C TYR A 45 1.08 12.72 10.49
N SER A 46 0.64 13.18 11.67
CA SER A 46 0.09 14.52 11.93
C SER A 46 1.10 15.66 11.72
N ASP A 47 2.39 15.40 11.86
CA ASP A 47 3.47 16.37 11.65
C ASP A 47 3.86 16.56 10.17
N SER A 48 3.29 15.76 9.26
CA SER A 48 3.68 15.66 7.86
C SER A 48 2.49 16.01 6.96
N LYS A 49 2.57 17.13 6.26
CA LYS A 49 1.55 17.58 5.29
C LYS A 49 2.14 18.55 4.28
N PHE A 50 1.54 18.61 3.10
CA PHE A 50 1.79 19.72 2.19
C PHE A 50 0.97 20.94 2.59
N LEU A 51 1.56 22.13 2.41
CA LEU A 51 0.87 23.40 2.53
C LEU A 51 1.42 24.40 1.53
N PHE A 52 0.58 25.33 1.06
CA PHE A 52 1.05 26.53 0.36
C PHE A 52 1.38 27.61 1.39
N ASN A 53 2.63 28.05 1.41
CA ASN A 53 3.10 29.09 2.31
C ASN A 53 2.60 30.49 1.87
N LYS A 54 2.89 31.53 2.65
CA LYS A 54 2.44 32.92 2.36
C LYS A 54 2.95 33.48 1.02
N LYS A 55 3.97 32.87 0.42
CA LYS A 55 4.53 33.25 -0.89
C LYS A 55 3.94 32.44 -2.04
N GLY A 56 2.93 31.58 -1.80
CA GLY A 56 2.38 30.70 -2.82
C GLY A 56 3.35 29.58 -3.22
N GLN A 57 4.20 29.13 -2.30
CA GLN A 57 5.11 28.01 -2.57
C GLN A 57 4.68 26.82 -1.75
N ALA A 58 4.62 25.64 -2.37
CA ALA A 58 4.32 24.43 -1.64
C ALA A 58 5.51 24.04 -0.75
N GLU A 59 5.22 23.59 0.46
CA GLU A 59 6.19 23.09 1.43
C GLU A 59 5.64 21.81 2.03
N PHE A 60 6.52 20.84 2.29
CA PHE A 60 6.17 19.63 3.01
C PHE A 60 6.69 19.71 4.45
N THR A 61 5.82 19.61 5.44
CA THR A 61 6.18 19.86 6.85
C THR A 61 6.95 18.70 7.51
N GLY A 62 7.35 18.91 8.75
CA GLY A 62 7.94 17.87 9.60
C GLY A 62 9.44 17.67 9.34
N LYS A 63 9.95 16.49 9.72
CA LYS A 63 11.36 16.08 9.53
C LYS A 63 11.51 14.58 9.20
N ARG A 64 10.41 13.88 8.90
CA ARG A 64 10.39 12.42 8.73
C ARG A 64 10.95 11.98 7.38
N TYR A 65 10.69 12.77 6.35
CA TYR A 65 11.02 12.43 4.99
C TYR A 65 12.13 13.33 4.47
N ARG A 66 12.87 12.86 3.48
CA ARG A 66 13.90 13.69 2.81
C ARG A 66 13.32 14.96 2.19
N LEU A 67 12.03 14.95 1.82
CA LEU A 67 11.30 16.10 1.27
C LEU A 67 10.91 17.13 2.34
N SER A 68 10.95 16.76 3.63
CA SER A 68 10.46 17.61 4.72
C SER A 68 11.28 18.90 4.89
N GLY A 69 10.58 20.00 5.09
CA GLY A 69 11.14 21.36 5.21
C GLY A 69 11.58 21.98 3.87
N MET A 70 11.42 21.26 2.76
CA MET A 70 11.88 21.74 1.46
C MET A 70 10.74 22.43 0.69
N VAL A 71 11.10 23.48 -0.05
CA VAL A 71 10.14 24.29 -0.83
C VAL A 71 10.07 23.80 -2.27
N LEU A 72 8.86 23.60 -2.77
CA LEU A 72 8.53 23.14 -4.11
C LEU A 72 7.97 24.30 -4.94
N PRO A 73 8.83 25.11 -5.58
CA PRO A 73 8.42 26.38 -6.19
C PRO A 73 7.47 26.22 -7.37
N SER A 74 7.55 25.11 -8.11
CA SER A 74 6.75 24.88 -9.32
C SER A 74 5.48 24.06 -9.08
N LEU A 75 5.24 23.57 -7.86
CA LEU A 75 4.10 22.71 -7.57
C LEU A 75 2.78 23.48 -7.59
N GLN A 76 2.76 24.75 -7.16
CA GLN A 76 1.56 25.58 -7.27
C GLN A 76 1.17 25.77 -8.74
N ASP A 77 2.11 26.22 -9.58
CA ASP A 77 1.85 26.44 -11.01
C ASP A 77 1.34 25.16 -11.69
N TRP A 78 1.97 24.01 -11.39
CA TRP A 78 1.50 22.73 -11.92
C TRP A 78 0.07 22.42 -11.44
N PHE A 79 -0.23 22.62 -10.15
CA PHE A 79 -1.54 22.33 -9.58
C PHE A 79 -2.64 23.22 -10.19
N GLU A 80 -2.41 24.53 -10.28
CA GLU A 80 -3.37 25.48 -10.85
C GLU A 80 -3.59 25.23 -12.35
N ASN A 81 -2.52 24.95 -13.11
CA ASN A 81 -2.63 24.64 -14.54
C ASN A 81 -3.31 23.29 -14.81
N THR A 82 -3.04 22.28 -14.00
CA THR A 82 -3.58 20.91 -14.19
C THR A 82 -5.07 20.86 -13.85
N PHE A 83 -5.49 21.52 -12.76
CA PHE A 83 -6.85 21.36 -12.23
C PHE A 83 -7.76 22.57 -12.47
N GLY A 84 -7.23 23.67 -13.03
CA GLY A 84 -7.93 24.96 -13.03
C GLY A 84 -8.32 25.42 -11.62
N ALA A 85 -7.60 24.91 -10.61
CA ALA A 85 -7.81 25.25 -9.22
C ALA A 85 -7.17 26.60 -8.91
N SER A 86 -7.48 27.16 -7.73
CA SER A 86 -6.74 28.31 -7.22
C SER A 86 -6.50 28.13 -5.73
N VAL A 87 -5.28 28.43 -5.29
CA VAL A 87 -4.89 28.38 -3.87
C VAL A 87 -5.66 29.37 -2.99
N ASN A 88 -6.45 30.26 -3.60
CA ASN A 88 -7.34 31.18 -2.89
C ASN A 88 -8.69 30.54 -2.52
N HIS A 89 -9.09 29.43 -3.17
CA HIS A 89 -10.34 28.72 -2.90
C HIS A 89 -10.07 27.50 -2.03
N LYS A 90 -10.47 27.56 -0.76
CA LYS A 90 -10.20 26.51 0.23
C LYS A 90 -11.45 25.75 0.64
N SER A 91 -11.28 24.46 0.96
CA SER A 91 -12.27 23.58 1.59
C SER A 91 -11.62 22.92 2.82
N PRO A 92 -11.44 23.67 3.93
CA PRO A 92 -10.82 23.11 5.13
C PRO A 92 -11.70 22.01 5.73
N PRO A 93 -11.11 20.97 6.35
CA PRO A 93 -11.88 19.90 6.96
C PRO A 93 -12.71 20.42 8.14
N THR A 94 -13.93 19.92 8.27
CA THR A 94 -14.88 20.20 9.34
C THR A 94 -14.88 19.05 10.35
N LEU A 95 -14.51 19.34 11.59
CA LEU A 95 -14.63 18.38 12.70
C LEU A 95 -16.06 18.40 13.25
N ASN A 96 -16.74 17.25 13.24
CA ASN A 96 -18.06 17.11 13.83
C ASN A 96 -18.10 15.90 14.79
N ALA A 97 -17.78 16.12 16.06
CA ALA A 97 -17.80 15.05 17.07
C ALA A 97 -19.20 14.45 17.27
N SER A 98 -20.27 15.21 17.01
CA SER A 98 -21.66 14.73 17.09
C SER A 98 -22.08 13.84 15.90
N ALA A 99 -21.21 13.69 14.89
CA ALA A 99 -21.45 12.83 13.73
C ALA A 99 -21.26 11.33 14.03
N VAL A 100 -20.69 10.99 15.20
CA VAL A 100 -20.39 9.61 15.59
C VAL A 100 -21.60 8.99 16.30
N PRO A 101 -22.15 7.86 15.80
CA PRO A 101 -23.21 7.15 16.49
C PRO A 101 -22.78 6.70 17.90
N PRO A 102 -23.69 6.71 18.89
CA PRO A 102 -23.40 6.13 20.21
C PRO A 102 -23.07 4.64 20.07
N ALA A 103 -22.24 4.11 20.96
CA ALA A 103 -21.90 2.69 20.98
C ALA A 103 -23.12 1.85 21.37
N SER A 104 -23.41 0.80 20.60
CA SER A 104 -24.41 -0.21 20.95
C SER A 104 -23.70 -1.45 21.50
N LEU A 105 -23.45 -1.45 22.81
CA LEU A 105 -22.66 -2.49 23.47
C LEU A 105 -23.49 -3.74 23.77
N ASN A 106 -22.85 -4.91 23.66
CA ASN A 106 -23.34 -6.15 24.25
C ASN A 106 -22.76 -6.28 25.66
N GLU A 107 -23.56 -5.97 26.68
CA GLU A 107 -23.11 -5.93 28.08
C GLU A 107 -22.55 -7.28 28.58
N ALA A 108 -23.14 -8.40 28.15
CA ALA A 108 -22.66 -9.73 28.54
C ALA A 108 -21.29 -10.04 27.93
N PHE A 109 -21.05 -9.64 26.69
CA PHE A 109 -19.73 -9.72 26.06
C PHE A 109 -18.71 -8.84 26.77
N VAL A 110 -19.07 -7.60 27.10
CA VAL A 110 -18.18 -6.65 27.80
C VAL A 110 -17.79 -7.17 29.18
N GLU A 111 -18.73 -7.75 29.93
CA GLU A 111 -18.43 -8.29 31.26
C GLU A 111 -17.50 -9.52 31.18
N ASP A 112 -17.77 -10.46 30.28
CA ASP A 112 -16.88 -11.59 30.06
C ASP A 112 -15.50 -11.14 29.55
N LEU A 113 -15.45 -10.13 28.68
CA LEU A 113 -14.19 -9.60 28.15
C LEU A 113 -13.32 -9.01 29.26
N LYS A 114 -13.88 -8.32 30.26
CA LYS A 114 -13.11 -7.82 31.42
C LYS A 114 -12.36 -8.94 32.13
N THR A 115 -12.94 -10.14 32.22
CA THR A 115 -12.31 -11.29 32.88
C THR A 115 -11.08 -11.81 32.13
N THR A 116 -10.98 -11.53 30.82
CA THR A 116 -9.84 -11.98 30.00
C THR A 116 -8.58 -11.13 30.21
N GLY A 117 -8.73 -9.90 30.71
CA GLY A 117 -7.67 -8.91 30.80
C GLY A 117 -7.29 -8.22 29.48
N VAL A 118 -7.98 -8.53 28.38
CA VAL A 118 -7.73 -7.87 27.08
C VAL A 118 -8.19 -6.41 27.15
N PRO A 119 -7.32 -5.43 26.88
CA PRO A 119 -7.70 -4.01 26.87
C PRO A 119 -8.76 -3.72 25.81
N PHE A 120 -9.69 -2.82 26.14
CA PHE A 120 -10.74 -2.38 25.23
C PHE A 120 -11.14 -0.93 25.48
N SER A 121 -11.77 -0.30 24.48
CA SER A 121 -12.30 1.06 24.51
C SER A 121 -13.62 1.13 23.75
N HIS A 122 -14.48 2.05 24.16
CA HIS A 122 -15.72 2.40 23.47
C HIS A 122 -15.80 3.92 23.24
N GLU A 123 -14.67 4.61 23.36
CA GLU A 123 -14.54 6.04 23.08
C GLU A 123 -14.77 6.31 21.59
N ALA A 124 -15.44 7.42 21.28
CA ALA A 124 -15.82 7.77 19.91
C ALA A 124 -14.61 7.90 18.98
N GLU A 125 -13.50 8.47 19.47
CA GLU A 125 -12.28 8.66 18.68
C GLU A 125 -11.64 7.33 18.26
N ASP A 126 -11.52 6.39 19.21
CA ASP A 126 -10.93 5.06 18.93
C ASP A 126 -11.77 4.26 17.93
N ARG A 127 -13.10 4.39 18.04
CA ARG A 127 -14.07 3.72 17.16
C ARG A 127 -14.03 4.29 15.74
N VAL A 128 -14.06 5.62 15.60
CA VAL A 128 -14.04 6.27 14.28
C VAL A 128 -12.73 6.02 13.56
N PHE A 129 -11.58 6.10 14.25
CA PHE A 129 -10.27 5.83 13.65
C PHE A 129 -10.18 4.44 13.01
N ARG A 130 -11.01 3.49 13.48
CA ARG A 130 -11.05 2.09 13.02
C ARG A 130 -12.29 1.75 12.21
N ALA A 131 -13.07 2.76 11.82
CA ALA A 131 -14.28 2.59 11.01
C ALA A 131 -14.02 2.75 9.50
N HIS A 132 -12.78 3.03 9.10
CA HIS A 132 -12.44 3.35 7.73
C HIS A 132 -11.04 2.86 7.32
N GLY A 133 -10.83 2.76 6.01
CA GLY A 133 -9.55 2.75 5.33
C GLY A 133 -9.19 4.13 4.75
N HIS A 134 -8.75 4.14 3.51
CA HIS A 134 -8.28 5.33 2.79
C HIS A 134 -8.92 5.45 1.40
N CYS A 135 -10.11 4.90 1.17
CA CYS A 135 -10.89 5.23 -0.02
C CYS A 135 -11.31 6.70 -0.01
N LEU A 136 -11.54 7.26 -1.19
CA LEU A 136 -11.94 8.64 -1.38
C LEU A 136 -13.19 8.99 -0.57
N HIS A 137 -14.24 8.16 -0.66
CA HIS A 137 -15.50 8.40 0.04
C HIS A 137 -15.35 8.42 1.56
N GLU A 138 -14.52 7.52 2.11
CA GLU A 138 -14.23 7.43 3.55
C GLU A 138 -13.53 8.70 4.06
N ILE A 139 -12.44 9.10 3.39
CA ILE A 139 -11.67 10.30 3.76
C ILE A 139 -12.50 11.57 3.55
N PHE A 140 -13.29 11.63 2.49
CA PHE A 140 -14.19 12.75 2.24
C PHE A 140 -15.28 12.86 3.32
N ALA A 141 -15.83 11.73 3.79
CA ALA A 141 -16.81 11.72 4.89
C ALA A 141 -16.22 12.25 6.21
N LEU A 142 -15.00 11.83 6.57
CA LEU A 142 -14.26 12.35 7.74
C LEU A 142 -14.06 13.86 7.64
N ARG A 143 -13.69 14.36 6.46
CA ARG A 143 -13.32 15.77 6.25
C ARG A 143 -14.52 16.71 6.13
N GLU A 144 -15.64 16.26 5.59
CA GLU A 144 -16.86 17.08 5.48
C GLU A 144 -17.74 17.00 6.73
N GLY A 145 -17.33 16.24 7.75
CA GLY A 145 -18.10 16.05 8.99
C GLY A 145 -19.46 15.37 8.73
N LYS A 146 -19.53 14.54 7.68
CA LYS A 146 -20.72 13.74 7.36
C LYS A 146 -20.93 12.70 8.46
N LYS A 147 -22.19 12.36 8.70
CA LYS A 147 -22.55 11.32 9.67
C LYS A 147 -22.09 9.96 9.14
N PHE A 148 -21.30 9.23 9.92
CA PHE A 148 -21.04 7.81 9.65
C PHE A 148 -22.31 7.02 9.90
N GLU A 149 -22.74 6.21 8.92
CA GLU A 149 -23.94 5.39 9.07
C GLU A 149 -23.73 4.33 10.15
N ARG A 150 -22.57 3.66 10.12
CA ARG A 150 -22.14 2.65 11.09
C ARG A 150 -20.66 2.79 11.37
N VAL A 151 -20.29 2.62 12.63
CA VAL A 151 -18.90 2.52 13.11
C VAL A 151 -18.82 1.34 14.09
N PRO A 152 -17.63 0.80 14.41
CA PRO A 152 -17.50 -0.20 15.47
C PRO A 152 -18.11 0.32 16.78
N ASP A 153 -18.74 -0.55 17.56
CA ASP A 153 -19.29 -0.21 18.87
C ASP A 153 -18.18 -0.16 19.95
N MET A 154 -17.15 -0.96 19.77
CA MET A 154 -15.96 -0.94 20.62
C MET A 154 -14.73 -1.45 19.88
N VAL A 155 -13.57 -1.27 20.51
CA VAL A 155 -12.26 -1.71 20.02
C VAL A 155 -11.62 -2.59 21.08
N VAL A 156 -10.92 -3.65 20.67
CA VAL A 156 -10.12 -4.52 21.54
C VAL A 156 -8.69 -4.64 21.04
N TRP A 157 -7.73 -4.78 21.96
CA TRP A 157 -6.29 -4.87 21.67
C TRP A 157 -5.67 -6.16 22.21
N PRO A 158 -5.85 -7.31 21.54
CA PRO A 158 -5.16 -8.54 21.90
C PRO A 158 -3.64 -8.36 21.78
N ASN A 159 -2.90 -8.94 22.73
CA ASN A 159 -1.44 -8.80 22.80
C ASN A 159 -0.71 -10.10 22.42
N CYS A 160 -1.45 -11.17 22.11
CA CYS A 160 -0.93 -12.45 21.68
C CYS A 160 -2.03 -13.31 21.04
N HIS A 161 -1.64 -14.44 20.42
CA HIS A 161 -2.56 -15.42 19.84
C HIS A 161 -3.69 -15.86 20.79
N ASN A 162 -3.37 -16.17 22.05
CA ASN A 162 -4.36 -16.66 23.01
C ASN A 162 -5.42 -15.62 23.37
N ASP A 163 -5.10 -14.33 23.32
CA ASP A 163 -6.09 -13.28 23.54
C ASP A 163 -7.10 -13.24 22.38
N VAL A 164 -6.62 -13.40 21.15
CA VAL A 164 -7.47 -13.52 19.96
C VAL A 164 -8.41 -14.73 20.07
N VAL A 165 -7.90 -15.89 20.51
CA VAL A 165 -8.73 -17.08 20.76
C VAL A 165 -9.87 -16.77 21.72
N LYS A 166 -9.57 -16.17 22.88
CA LYS A 166 -10.60 -15.78 23.86
C LYS A 166 -11.63 -14.83 23.27
N VAL A 167 -11.19 -13.80 22.54
CA VAL A 167 -12.10 -12.80 21.94
C VAL A 167 -13.03 -13.46 20.91
N VAL A 168 -12.50 -14.36 20.06
CA VAL A 168 -13.31 -15.07 19.06
C VAL A 168 -14.30 -16.03 19.71
N GLU A 169 -13.91 -16.74 20.77
CA GLU A 169 -14.81 -17.60 21.55
C GLU A 169 -15.94 -16.81 22.20
N LEU A 170 -15.63 -15.65 22.81
CA LEU A 170 -16.62 -14.74 23.36
C LEU A 170 -17.55 -14.17 22.29
N ALA A 171 -17.01 -13.83 21.11
CA ALA A 171 -17.82 -13.33 20.02
C ALA A 171 -18.82 -14.38 19.52
N CYS A 172 -18.43 -15.65 19.47
CA CYS A 172 -19.32 -16.76 19.18
C CYS A 172 -20.39 -16.93 20.26
N LYS A 173 -20.00 -16.88 21.54
CA LYS A 173 -20.93 -17.01 22.70
C LYS A 173 -22.01 -15.94 22.72
N HIS A 174 -21.64 -14.70 22.37
CA HIS A 174 -22.50 -13.52 22.54
C HIS A 174 -23.07 -12.96 21.23
N ASN A 175 -22.82 -13.64 20.11
CA ASN A 175 -23.23 -13.21 18.76
C ASN A 175 -22.76 -11.77 18.44
N VAL A 176 -21.46 -11.55 18.59
CA VAL A 176 -20.78 -10.28 18.30
C VAL A 176 -20.07 -10.37 16.95
N CYS A 177 -20.14 -9.31 16.15
CA CYS A 177 -19.43 -9.21 14.88
C CYS A 177 -18.00 -8.71 15.12
N LEU A 178 -17.00 -9.35 14.52
CA LEU A 178 -15.60 -8.94 14.61
C LEU A 178 -15.11 -8.44 13.25
N ILE A 179 -14.45 -7.28 13.25
CA ILE A 179 -13.72 -6.77 12.09
C ILE A 179 -12.24 -6.68 12.48
N PRO A 180 -11.36 -7.56 11.94
CA PRO A 180 -9.93 -7.47 12.17
C PRO A 180 -9.36 -6.17 11.63
N TYR A 181 -8.55 -5.47 12.43
CA TYR A 181 -7.94 -4.20 12.07
C TYR A 181 -6.43 -4.28 12.27
N GLY A 182 -5.69 -4.06 11.18
CA GLY A 182 -4.23 -4.01 11.19
C GLY A 182 -3.75 -2.56 11.09
N GLY A 183 -3.20 -2.20 9.93
CA GLY A 183 -2.70 -0.86 9.68
C GLY A 183 -3.75 0.24 9.46
N GLY A 184 -4.99 -0.13 9.12
CA GLY A 184 -6.01 0.84 8.68
C GLY A 184 -5.80 1.34 7.25
N THR A 185 -4.93 0.71 6.47
CA THR A 185 -4.51 1.19 5.14
C THR A 185 -5.33 0.59 3.99
N SER A 186 -6.53 0.07 4.25
CA SER A 186 -7.38 -0.52 3.20
C SER A 186 -7.86 0.55 2.22
N VAL A 187 -8.09 0.18 0.98
CA VAL A 187 -8.73 1.03 -0.05
C VAL A 187 -9.77 0.24 -0.86
N THR A 188 -10.34 -0.78 -0.23
CA THR A 188 -11.41 -1.62 -0.80
C THR A 188 -12.68 -1.55 0.05
N SER A 189 -12.77 -0.57 0.95
CA SER A 189 -13.81 -0.50 1.99
C SER A 189 -13.87 -1.73 2.91
N ALA A 190 -12.81 -2.56 2.96
CA ALA A 190 -12.81 -3.79 3.78
C ALA A 190 -12.94 -3.56 5.30
N LEU A 191 -12.79 -2.32 5.75
CA LEU A 191 -12.94 -1.92 7.16
C LEU A 191 -14.27 -1.20 7.42
N GLU A 192 -15.03 -0.87 6.36
CA GLU A 192 -16.31 -0.20 6.48
C GLU A 192 -17.32 -1.14 7.16
N CYS A 193 -18.04 -0.60 8.14
CA CYS A 193 -19.06 -1.36 8.86
C CYS A 193 -20.35 -1.39 8.04
N PRO A 194 -20.91 -2.58 7.70
CA PRO A 194 -22.17 -2.65 6.96
C PRO A 194 -23.31 -1.94 7.70
N PRO A 195 -24.03 -1.00 7.08
CA PRO A 195 -25.11 -0.23 7.73
C PRO A 195 -26.24 -1.11 8.30
N GLU A 196 -26.49 -2.27 7.69
CA GLU A 196 -27.49 -3.24 8.10
C GLU A 196 -27.06 -4.17 9.24
N GLU A 197 -25.78 -4.14 9.66
CA GLU A 197 -25.28 -4.95 10.76
C GLU A 197 -25.80 -4.44 12.11
N THR A 198 -26.71 -5.20 12.69
CA THR A 198 -27.40 -4.88 13.95
C THR A 198 -26.70 -5.41 15.20
N ARG A 199 -25.78 -6.37 15.06
CA ARG A 199 -24.99 -6.89 16.19
C ARG A 199 -24.02 -5.82 16.69
N CYS A 200 -23.55 -5.99 17.92
CA CYS A 200 -22.38 -5.25 18.41
C CYS A 200 -21.18 -5.58 17.50
N ILE A 201 -20.56 -4.55 16.93
CA ILE A 201 -19.36 -4.66 16.08
C ILE A 201 -18.15 -4.32 16.91
N VAL A 202 -17.18 -5.22 16.97
CA VAL A 202 -15.90 -5.03 17.64
C VAL A 202 -14.80 -4.93 16.59
N SER A 203 -14.08 -3.81 16.60
CA SER A 203 -12.81 -3.72 15.88
C SER A 203 -11.74 -4.45 16.68
N LEU A 204 -11.18 -5.52 16.12
CA LEU A 204 -10.11 -6.31 16.73
C LEU A 204 -8.77 -5.79 16.21
N ASP A 205 -8.15 -4.88 16.94
CA ASP A 205 -6.93 -4.19 16.54
C ASP A 205 -5.69 -5.00 16.94
N THR A 206 -4.97 -5.53 15.94
CA THR A 206 -3.81 -6.39 16.16
C THR A 206 -2.53 -5.64 16.51
N SER A 207 -2.52 -4.31 16.54
CA SER A 207 -1.29 -3.49 16.68
C SER A 207 -0.44 -3.76 17.93
N GLN A 208 -1.01 -4.35 18.98
CA GLN A 208 -0.26 -4.71 20.19
C GLN A 208 0.42 -6.10 20.09
N MET A 209 -0.03 -6.94 19.16
CA MET A 209 0.54 -8.25 18.83
C MET A 209 1.55 -8.07 17.69
N ASN A 210 2.74 -7.56 18.01
CA ASN A 210 3.70 -6.97 17.05
C ASN A 210 5.16 -7.44 17.20
N ARG A 211 5.40 -8.61 17.78
CA ARG A 211 6.75 -9.14 18.05
C ARG A 211 7.26 -10.02 16.92
N ILE A 212 8.58 -9.95 16.69
CA ILE A 212 9.31 -11.07 16.08
C ILE A 212 9.49 -12.12 17.18
N LEU A 213 8.91 -13.30 16.99
CA LEU A 213 8.90 -14.38 17.98
C LEU A 213 10.22 -15.16 17.94
N TRP A 214 10.77 -15.39 16.74
CA TRP A 214 12.10 -15.96 16.54
C TRP A 214 12.59 -15.71 15.11
N ILE A 215 13.91 -15.79 14.93
CA ILE A 215 14.61 -15.75 13.64
C ILE A 215 15.38 -17.06 13.48
N ASP A 216 15.16 -17.77 12.38
CA ASP A 216 15.93 -18.95 11.99
C ASP A 216 16.89 -18.58 10.86
N GLU A 217 18.13 -18.29 11.25
CA GLU A 217 19.20 -17.91 10.33
C GLU A 217 19.61 -19.05 9.39
N LYS A 218 19.41 -20.32 9.78
CA LYS A 218 19.78 -21.46 8.95
C LYS A 218 18.80 -21.65 7.81
N ASN A 219 17.52 -21.48 8.11
CA ASN A 219 16.43 -21.62 7.13
C ASN A 219 16.06 -20.29 6.47
N LEU A 220 16.63 -19.17 6.92
CA LEU A 220 16.36 -17.81 6.46
C LEU A 220 14.87 -17.48 6.50
N VAL A 221 14.26 -17.71 7.65
CA VAL A 221 12.86 -17.37 7.93
C VAL A 221 12.74 -16.69 9.30
N ALA A 222 11.75 -15.80 9.43
CA ALA A 222 11.35 -15.19 10.69
C ALA A 222 9.89 -15.52 10.98
N HIS A 223 9.58 -15.78 12.24
CA HIS A 223 8.22 -16.00 12.71
C HIS A 223 7.77 -14.83 13.55
N VAL A 224 6.64 -14.25 13.15
CA VAL A 224 6.29 -12.89 13.53
C VAL A 224 4.79 -12.81 13.82
N GLU A 225 4.46 -12.06 14.86
CA GLU A 225 3.08 -11.69 15.17
C GLU A 225 2.50 -10.77 14.09
N ALA A 226 1.25 -11.02 13.71
CA ALA A 226 0.64 -10.45 12.51
C ALA A 226 0.41 -8.93 12.58
N GLY A 227 0.38 -8.33 13.78
CA GLY A 227 0.16 -6.91 13.96
C GLY A 227 1.40 -6.03 13.77
N ILE A 228 2.58 -6.62 13.54
CA ILE A 228 3.80 -5.83 13.29
C ILE A 228 3.64 -4.95 12.05
N ILE A 229 4.04 -3.70 12.15
CA ILE A 229 4.06 -2.75 11.03
C ILE A 229 5.29 -3.02 10.15
N GLY A 230 5.17 -2.88 8.83
CA GLY A 230 6.27 -3.16 7.89
C GLY A 230 7.56 -2.41 8.21
N GLN A 231 7.47 -1.11 8.54
CA GLN A 231 8.63 -0.31 8.96
C GLN A 231 9.32 -0.87 10.21
N ASP A 232 8.56 -1.35 11.20
CA ASP A 232 9.11 -1.95 12.41
C ASP A 232 9.70 -3.33 12.17
N LEU A 233 9.06 -4.13 11.32
CA LEU A 233 9.55 -5.43 10.89
C LEU A 233 10.92 -5.31 10.21
N GLU A 234 11.04 -4.42 9.22
CA GLU A 234 12.32 -4.18 8.54
C GLU A 234 13.38 -3.62 9.51
N ARG A 235 13.02 -2.65 10.36
CA ARG A 235 13.96 -2.09 11.34
C ARG A 235 14.52 -3.16 12.27
N LEU A 236 13.67 -4.00 12.86
CA LEU A 236 14.09 -5.04 13.79
C LEU A 236 14.89 -6.17 13.11
N LEU A 237 14.48 -6.60 11.91
CA LEU A 237 15.27 -7.58 11.15
C LEU A 237 16.65 -7.00 10.77
N ASN A 238 16.70 -5.71 10.44
CA ASN A 238 17.95 -5.05 10.06
C ASN A 238 18.96 -5.01 11.21
N GLU A 239 18.49 -4.88 12.47
CA GLU A 239 19.34 -5.00 13.67
C GLU A 239 20.02 -6.37 13.77
N SER A 240 19.43 -7.40 13.15
CA SER A 240 19.98 -8.77 13.05
C SER A 240 20.67 -9.06 11.70
N GLY A 241 20.82 -8.07 10.82
CA GLY A 241 21.47 -8.24 9.52
C GLY A 241 20.57 -8.82 8.42
N TYR A 242 19.25 -8.82 8.61
CA TYR A 242 18.27 -9.37 7.68
C TYR A 242 17.21 -8.35 7.24
N CYS A 243 16.50 -8.63 6.16
CA CYS A 243 15.33 -7.89 5.68
C CYS A 243 14.29 -8.86 5.08
N THR A 244 13.03 -8.44 4.95
CA THR A 244 12.07 -9.18 4.10
C THR A 244 12.13 -8.70 2.66
N GLY A 245 12.45 -7.42 2.45
CA GLY A 245 12.37 -6.74 1.16
C GLY A 245 10.94 -6.51 0.65
N HIS A 246 9.93 -6.85 1.46
CA HIS A 246 8.53 -6.55 1.17
C HIS A 246 8.20 -5.11 1.54
N GLU A 247 8.29 -4.23 0.55
CA GLU A 247 8.10 -2.79 0.74
C GLU A 247 6.88 -2.30 -0.05
N PRO A 248 5.66 -2.50 0.45
CA PRO A 248 4.48 -1.81 -0.07
C PRO A 248 4.56 -0.31 0.22
N ASP A 249 3.89 0.50 -0.60
CA ASP A 249 3.91 1.97 -0.46
C ASP A 249 3.33 2.41 0.90
N SER A 250 2.48 1.57 1.52
CA SER A 250 1.87 1.76 2.84
C SER A 250 2.69 1.23 4.02
N MET A 251 3.92 0.72 3.82
CA MET A 251 4.68 -0.05 4.84
C MET A 251 4.91 0.69 6.18
N GLU A 252 4.80 2.02 6.20
CA GLU A 252 4.89 2.84 7.42
C GLU A 252 3.72 2.59 8.39
N PHE A 253 2.60 2.04 7.90
CA PHE A 253 1.40 1.79 8.69
C PHE A 253 0.77 0.44 8.43
N SER A 254 0.98 -0.20 7.27
CA SER A 254 0.42 -1.51 6.97
C SER A 254 1.12 -2.62 7.76
N SER A 255 0.31 -3.58 8.19
CA SER A 255 0.73 -4.69 9.07
C SER A 255 0.85 -6.01 8.31
N LEU A 256 1.71 -6.92 8.77
CA LEU A 256 1.94 -8.23 8.17
C LEU A 256 0.66 -9.07 7.96
N GLY A 257 -0.24 -9.10 8.95
CA GLY A 257 -1.54 -9.78 8.83
C GLY A 257 -2.45 -9.15 7.78
N GLY A 258 -2.35 -7.83 7.62
CA GLY A 258 -3.02 -7.09 6.55
C GLY A 258 -2.51 -7.51 5.18
N TRP A 259 -1.19 -7.60 5.01
CA TRP A 259 -0.57 -8.06 3.76
C TRP A 259 -1.04 -9.46 3.34
N VAL A 260 -1.16 -10.38 4.31
CA VAL A 260 -1.72 -11.71 4.08
C VAL A 260 -3.20 -11.62 3.68
N ALA A 261 -3.99 -10.84 4.42
CA ALA A 261 -5.42 -10.70 4.18
C ALA A 261 -5.75 -10.05 2.83
N THR A 262 -4.86 -9.23 2.26
CA THR A 262 -5.09 -8.46 1.02
C THR A 262 -4.26 -8.93 -0.18
N ARG A 263 -3.38 -9.92 -0.02
CA ARG A 263 -2.37 -10.30 -1.04
C ARG A 263 -1.50 -9.12 -1.48
N ALA A 264 -0.94 -8.38 -0.51
CA ALA A 264 -0.08 -7.25 -0.79
C ALA A 264 1.11 -7.59 -1.71
N SER A 265 1.50 -6.61 -2.54
CA SER A 265 2.70 -6.65 -3.39
C SER A 265 3.63 -5.54 -2.95
N GLY A 266 4.94 -5.79 -2.95
CA GLY A 266 5.95 -4.78 -2.59
C GLY A 266 6.68 -4.24 -3.82
N MET A 267 7.26 -3.04 -3.72
CA MET A 267 7.97 -2.40 -4.84
C MET A 267 9.14 -3.24 -5.37
N LYS A 268 9.74 -4.09 -4.52
CA LYS A 268 10.93 -4.91 -4.81
C LYS A 268 10.62 -6.38 -5.13
N LYS A 269 9.37 -6.71 -5.46
CA LYS A 269 8.91 -8.11 -5.63
C LYS A 269 9.71 -8.91 -6.68
N ASN A 270 10.41 -8.26 -7.60
CA ASN A 270 11.25 -8.97 -8.58
C ASN A 270 12.42 -9.75 -7.93
N VAL A 271 12.90 -9.29 -6.76
CA VAL A 271 13.96 -9.98 -6.00
C VAL A 271 13.37 -10.85 -4.89
N TYR A 272 12.35 -10.36 -4.19
CA TYR A 272 11.86 -10.99 -2.95
C TYR A 272 10.56 -11.79 -3.12
N GLY A 273 9.81 -11.55 -4.19
CA GLY A 273 8.47 -12.08 -4.40
C GLY A 273 7.36 -11.22 -3.78
N ASN A 274 6.11 -11.55 -4.10
CA ASN A 274 4.93 -11.00 -3.44
C ASN A 274 4.69 -11.72 -2.09
N ILE A 275 3.67 -11.32 -1.34
CA ILE A 275 3.40 -11.91 -0.02
C ILE A 275 3.17 -13.43 -0.09
N GLU A 276 2.52 -13.93 -1.14
CA GLU A 276 2.31 -15.36 -1.38
C GLU A 276 3.61 -16.14 -1.62
N ASP A 277 4.67 -15.46 -2.09
CA ASP A 277 5.99 -16.06 -2.30
C ASP A 277 6.82 -16.03 -1.01
N LEU A 278 6.59 -15.02 -0.16
CA LEU A 278 7.33 -14.80 1.08
C LEU A 278 6.82 -15.64 2.24
N VAL A 279 5.51 -15.87 2.32
CA VAL A 279 4.88 -16.62 3.41
C VAL A 279 5.21 -18.11 3.32
N ILE A 280 5.72 -18.66 4.43
CA ILE A 280 6.02 -20.08 4.60
C ILE A 280 4.93 -20.77 5.43
N HIS A 281 4.38 -20.08 6.43
CA HIS A 281 3.42 -20.64 7.38
C HIS A 281 2.52 -19.55 7.96
N ILE A 282 1.25 -19.87 8.19
CA ILE A 282 0.24 -18.95 8.73
C ILE A 282 -0.50 -19.67 9.87
N LYS A 283 -0.69 -18.97 10.99
CA LYS A 283 -1.62 -19.36 12.06
C LYS A 283 -2.82 -18.40 12.07
N VAL A 284 -4.02 -18.96 12.00
CA VAL A 284 -5.29 -18.20 11.93
C VAL A 284 -6.26 -18.69 12.98
N VAL A 285 -6.88 -17.78 13.72
CA VAL A 285 -8.00 -18.08 14.62
C VAL A 285 -9.31 -17.86 13.87
N THR A 286 -10.15 -18.89 13.79
CA THR A 286 -11.49 -18.83 13.20
C THR A 286 -12.55 -19.19 14.24
N PRO A 287 -13.84 -18.90 14.01
CA PRO A 287 -14.93 -19.37 14.88
C PRO A 287 -14.99 -20.90 15.08
N ARG A 288 -14.39 -21.67 14.16
CA ARG A 288 -14.34 -23.15 14.23
C ARG A 288 -13.09 -23.69 14.91
N GLY A 289 -12.13 -22.83 15.24
CA GLY A 289 -10.84 -23.20 15.82
C GLY A 289 -9.65 -22.64 15.03
N VAL A 290 -8.46 -23.10 15.42
CA VAL A 290 -7.19 -22.63 14.84
C VAL A 290 -6.86 -23.42 13.57
N ILE A 291 -6.52 -22.71 12.50
CA ILE A 291 -5.96 -23.28 11.28
C ILE A 291 -4.45 -23.06 11.30
N GLU A 292 -3.70 -24.16 11.26
CA GLU A 292 -2.25 -24.17 11.27
C GLU A 292 -1.72 -25.46 10.62
N LYS A 293 -0.68 -25.36 9.78
CA LYS A 293 0.00 -26.56 9.26
C LYS A 293 0.96 -27.13 10.30
N SER A 294 1.09 -28.45 10.33
CA SER A 294 1.95 -29.16 11.29
C SER A 294 3.45 -29.05 11.04
N CYS A 295 3.88 -28.61 9.84
CA CYS A 295 5.28 -28.46 9.50
C CYS A 295 5.54 -27.24 8.62
N GLN A 296 6.81 -26.84 8.53
CA GLN A 296 7.28 -25.70 7.75
C GLN A 296 8.12 -26.15 6.53
N GLY A 297 7.69 -27.24 5.89
CA GLY A 297 8.35 -27.71 4.67
C GLY A 297 8.26 -26.64 3.57
N PRO A 298 9.35 -26.36 2.82
CA PRO A 298 9.41 -25.24 1.88
C PRO A 298 8.45 -25.39 0.68
N ARG A 299 8.01 -26.63 0.38
CA ARG A 299 6.99 -26.95 -0.61
C ARG A 299 6.32 -28.26 -0.21
N MET A 300 5.00 -28.33 -0.33
CA MET A 300 4.21 -29.52 0.00
C MET A 300 3.25 -29.90 -1.12
N SER A 301 2.93 -31.19 -1.21
CA SER A 301 1.89 -31.74 -2.09
C SER A 301 0.96 -32.61 -1.25
N THR A 302 0.20 -31.95 -0.38
CA THR A 302 -0.65 -32.57 0.65
C THR A 302 -2.12 -32.19 0.42
N GLY A 303 -2.56 -32.19 -0.85
CA GLY A 303 -3.85 -31.64 -1.27
C GLY A 303 -3.78 -30.14 -1.63
N PRO A 304 -4.93 -29.46 -1.73
CA PRO A 304 -4.98 -28.01 -1.95
C PRO A 304 -4.22 -27.25 -0.86
N ASP A 305 -3.50 -26.21 -1.26
CA ASP A 305 -2.77 -25.39 -0.31
C ASP A 305 -3.72 -24.47 0.49
N ILE A 306 -3.99 -24.84 1.73
CA ILE A 306 -4.89 -24.08 2.62
C ILE A 306 -4.41 -22.65 2.92
N HIS A 307 -3.11 -22.33 2.74
CA HIS A 307 -2.66 -20.94 2.91
C HIS A 307 -3.31 -20.03 1.86
N HIS A 308 -3.56 -20.54 0.66
CA HIS A 308 -4.24 -19.79 -0.41
C HIS A 308 -5.73 -19.56 -0.15
N PHE A 309 -6.33 -20.21 0.85
CA PHE A 309 -7.70 -19.90 1.28
C PHE A 309 -7.72 -18.70 2.23
N ILE A 310 -6.62 -18.44 2.92
CA ILE A 310 -6.45 -17.31 3.84
C ILE A 310 -5.88 -16.09 3.11
N LEU A 311 -4.95 -16.29 2.18
CA LEU A 311 -4.38 -15.22 1.38
C LEU A 311 -5.46 -14.54 0.54
N GLY A 312 -5.71 -13.25 0.79
CA GLY A 312 -6.77 -12.50 0.10
C GLY A 312 -8.17 -12.68 0.72
N SER A 313 -8.27 -13.22 1.94
CA SER A 313 -9.57 -13.40 2.59
C SER A 313 -10.18 -12.11 3.16
N GLU A 314 -9.45 -10.99 3.16
CA GLU A 314 -9.90 -9.67 3.64
C GLU A 314 -10.61 -9.71 5.01
N GLY A 315 -10.08 -10.50 5.96
CA GLY A 315 -10.64 -10.62 7.32
C GLY A 315 -11.94 -11.41 7.45
N THR A 316 -12.51 -11.93 6.36
CA THR A 316 -13.83 -12.60 6.36
C THR A 316 -13.85 -13.99 6.97
N LEU A 317 -12.69 -14.65 7.12
CA LEU A 317 -12.60 -16.03 7.61
C LEU A 317 -12.14 -16.14 9.07
N GLY A 318 -11.49 -15.10 9.59
CA GLY A 318 -10.85 -15.13 10.90
C GLY A 318 -9.69 -14.14 11.02
N VAL A 319 -8.92 -14.28 12.09
CA VAL A 319 -7.82 -13.38 12.44
C VAL A 319 -6.50 -14.10 12.21
N VAL A 320 -5.66 -13.58 11.30
CA VAL A 320 -4.26 -14.01 11.17
C VAL A 320 -3.52 -13.53 12.41
N THR A 321 -2.91 -14.45 13.19
CA THR A 321 -2.24 -14.09 14.44
C THR A 321 -0.72 -14.14 14.33
N GLU A 322 -0.18 -15.12 13.60
CA GLU A 322 1.26 -15.33 13.44
C GLU A 322 1.56 -15.77 12.01
N VAL A 323 2.69 -15.32 11.48
CA VAL A 323 3.15 -15.63 10.12
C VAL A 323 4.64 -15.96 10.17
N THR A 324 5.03 -17.08 9.55
CA THR A 324 6.44 -17.34 9.23
C THR A 324 6.69 -16.91 7.80
N MET A 325 7.68 -16.05 7.58
CA MET A 325 8.03 -15.54 6.25
C MET A 325 9.53 -15.63 5.98
N LYS A 326 9.89 -15.69 4.70
CA LYS A 326 11.28 -15.64 4.24
C LYS A 326 11.92 -14.31 4.61
N ILE A 327 13.18 -14.38 5.00
CA ILE A 327 14.07 -13.24 5.19
C ILE A 327 15.32 -13.42 4.31
N ARG A 328 16.01 -12.33 4.04
CA ARG A 328 17.25 -12.29 3.26
C ARG A 328 18.29 -11.47 4.02
N PRO A 329 19.59 -11.72 3.83
CA PRO A 329 20.61 -10.77 4.28
C PRO A 329 20.34 -9.39 3.69
N ILE A 330 20.61 -8.33 4.44
CA ILE A 330 20.52 -6.96 3.95
C ILE A 330 21.41 -6.83 2.70
N PRO A 331 20.93 -6.21 1.61
CA PRO A 331 21.75 -6.00 0.42
C PRO A 331 22.96 -5.12 0.74
N GLU A 332 24.16 -5.55 0.32
CA GLU A 332 25.41 -4.80 0.51
C GLU A 332 25.38 -3.43 -0.21
N TYR A 333 24.77 -3.40 -1.39
CA TYR A 333 24.78 -2.25 -2.27
C TYR A 333 23.40 -2.01 -2.88
N GLN A 334 22.99 -0.74 -2.92
CA GLN A 334 21.81 -0.26 -3.64
C GLN A 334 22.22 0.79 -4.67
N LYS A 335 21.61 0.74 -5.85
CA LYS A 335 21.87 1.67 -6.95
C LYS A 335 20.56 2.13 -7.58
N TYR A 336 20.36 3.44 -7.62
CA TYR A 336 19.22 4.04 -8.33
C TYR A 336 19.63 4.38 -9.77
N GLY A 337 18.65 4.37 -10.67
CA GLY A 337 18.83 4.73 -12.07
C GLY A 337 17.55 5.26 -12.70
N SER A 338 17.69 5.85 -13.88
CA SER A 338 16.53 6.24 -14.69
C SER A 338 16.86 6.22 -16.18
N VAL A 339 15.83 5.97 -16.99
CA VAL A 339 15.91 5.95 -18.45
C VAL A 339 14.77 6.79 -19.02
N VAL A 340 15.08 7.70 -19.94
CA VAL A 340 14.08 8.44 -20.72
C VAL A 340 13.87 7.74 -22.06
N PHE A 341 12.62 7.58 -22.48
CA PHE A 341 12.23 7.05 -23.78
C PHE A 341 11.46 8.09 -24.59
N PRO A 342 11.44 7.99 -25.93
CA PRO A 342 10.73 8.95 -26.79
C PRO A 342 9.21 8.98 -26.57
N ASN A 343 8.61 7.84 -26.22
CA ASN A 343 7.17 7.69 -25.96
C ASN A 343 6.89 6.46 -25.09
N PHE A 344 5.63 6.33 -24.65
CA PHE A 344 5.19 5.27 -23.75
C PHE A 344 5.32 3.88 -24.38
N GLU A 345 5.07 3.76 -25.68
CA GLU A 345 5.18 2.52 -26.46
C GLU A 345 6.61 1.96 -26.43
N ALA A 346 7.61 2.79 -26.65
CA ALA A 346 9.02 2.41 -26.59
C ALA A 346 9.41 1.93 -25.18
N GLY A 347 8.95 2.65 -24.14
CA GLY A 347 9.17 2.26 -22.76
C GLY A 347 8.52 0.90 -22.42
N VAL A 348 7.27 0.67 -22.83
CA VAL A 348 6.56 -0.60 -22.59
C VAL A 348 7.26 -1.75 -23.33
N ALA A 349 7.71 -1.53 -24.57
CA ALA A 349 8.46 -2.52 -25.33
C ALA A 349 9.80 -2.88 -24.66
N CYS A 350 10.50 -1.89 -24.09
CA CYS A 350 11.70 -2.13 -23.28
C CYS A 350 11.39 -2.96 -22.03
N LEU A 351 10.38 -2.58 -21.24
CA LEU A 351 9.99 -3.33 -20.04
C LEU A 351 9.57 -4.77 -20.38
N ARG A 352 8.89 -4.97 -21.51
CA ARG A 352 8.54 -6.29 -22.05
C ARG A 352 9.77 -7.13 -22.37
N GLU A 353 10.81 -6.55 -22.96
CA GLU A 353 12.05 -7.26 -23.31
C GLU A 353 12.87 -7.57 -22.06
N VAL A 354 12.96 -6.65 -21.10
CA VAL A 354 13.56 -6.90 -19.78
C VAL A 354 12.87 -8.07 -19.07
N ALA A 355 11.54 -8.11 -19.09
CA ALA A 355 10.77 -9.24 -18.54
C ALA A 355 11.01 -10.54 -19.31
N LYS A 356 11.09 -10.49 -20.65
CA LYS A 356 11.41 -11.64 -21.51
C LYS A 356 12.74 -12.29 -21.16
N GLN A 357 13.74 -11.45 -20.91
CA GLN A 357 15.10 -11.88 -20.54
C GLN A 357 15.21 -12.22 -19.05
N ARG A 358 14.13 -12.05 -18.27
CA ARG A 358 14.06 -12.28 -16.83
C ARG A 358 15.18 -11.57 -16.07
N CYS A 359 15.51 -10.35 -16.51
CA CYS A 359 16.54 -9.51 -15.91
C CYS A 359 15.93 -8.20 -15.39
N ALA A 360 14.70 -8.24 -14.86
CA ALA A 360 14.14 -7.08 -14.18
C ALA A 360 14.99 -6.74 -12.93
N PRO A 361 15.32 -5.46 -12.70
CA PRO A 361 15.96 -5.05 -11.45
C PRO A 361 15.01 -5.22 -10.26
N ALA A 362 15.49 -4.95 -9.04
CA ALA A 362 14.65 -5.03 -7.84
C ALA A 362 13.33 -4.28 -8.01
N SER A 363 13.39 -3.07 -8.59
CA SER A 363 12.21 -2.34 -9.03
C SER A 363 12.45 -1.59 -10.35
N ILE A 364 11.46 -1.65 -11.25
CA ILE A 364 11.41 -0.94 -12.54
C ILE A 364 10.01 -0.40 -12.76
N ARG A 365 9.89 0.92 -12.94
CA ARG A 365 8.60 1.61 -13.03
C ARG A 365 8.59 2.61 -14.17
N LEU A 366 7.73 2.41 -15.16
CA LEU A 366 7.60 3.29 -16.33
C LEU A 366 6.45 4.27 -16.16
N MET A 367 6.77 5.55 -16.00
CA MET A 367 5.82 6.64 -15.79
C MET A 367 5.52 7.33 -17.12
N ASP A 368 4.23 7.61 -17.38
CA ASP A 368 3.84 8.40 -18.54
C ASP A 368 4.27 9.89 -18.44
N ASN A 369 3.99 10.66 -19.50
CA ASN A 369 4.41 12.05 -19.57
C ASN A 369 3.79 12.91 -18.46
N GLU A 370 2.50 12.73 -18.15
CA GLU A 370 1.80 13.47 -17.09
C GLU A 370 2.51 13.31 -15.74
N GLN A 371 2.86 12.07 -15.39
CA GLN A 371 3.62 11.78 -14.18
C GLN A 371 5.07 12.30 -14.23
N PHE A 372 5.70 12.33 -15.41
CA PHE A 372 7.01 12.97 -15.58
C PHE A 372 6.93 14.49 -15.34
N GLN A 373 5.93 15.18 -15.88
CA GLN A 373 5.74 16.63 -15.68
C GLN A 373 5.45 16.94 -14.21
N PHE A 374 4.63 16.12 -13.54
CA PHE A 374 4.42 16.20 -12.09
C PHE A 374 5.74 15.94 -11.32
N GLY A 375 6.50 14.94 -11.72
CA GLY A 375 7.85 14.69 -11.21
C GLY A 375 8.78 15.89 -11.38
N LYS A 376 8.63 16.71 -12.42
CA LYS A 376 9.40 17.94 -12.59
C LYS A 376 8.94 19.05 -11.64
N SER A 377 7.64 19.19 -11.39
CA SER A 377 7.08 20.26 -10.56
C SER A 377 7.41 20.14 -9.07
N THR A 378 7.68 18.91 -8.60
CA THR A 378 8.10 18.63 -7.23
C THR A 378 9.61 18.86 -6.99
N SER A 379 10.30 19.59 -7.87
CA SER A 379 11.76 19.76 -7.85
C SER A 379 12.16 21.01 -7.08
N PHE A 380 13.23 20.90 -6.31
CA PHE A 380 13.85 22.03 -5.61
C PHE A 380 14.63 22.97 -6.52
N LYS A 381 15.03 22.47 -7.69
CA LYS A 381 15.70 23.25 -8.73
C LYS A 381 14.67 23.57 -9.81
N THR A 382 14.43 24.86 -10.05
CA THR A 382 13.81 25.33 -11.28
C THR A 382 14.77 25.05 -12.42
N LEU A 383 14.63 23.90 -13.11
CA LEU A 383 15.36 23.69 -14.36
C LEU A 383 14.77 24.61 -15.42
N PRO A 384 15.50 25.63 -15.92
CA PRO A 384 15.00 26.47 -17.00
C PRO A 384 14.83 25.63 -18.26
N PHE A 385 13.75 25.90 -19.00
CA PHE A 385 13.34 25.17 -20.22
C PHE A 385 14.36 25.25 -21.38
N HIS A 386 15.38 26.11 -21.29
CA HIS A 386 16.18 26.54 -22.44
C HIS A 386 17.70 26.56 -22.24
N LEU A 387 18.23 26.00 -21.17
CA LEU A 387 19.68 26.04 -20.95
C LEU A 387 20.26 24.69 -20.50
N CYS A 388 20.19 23.70 -21.38
CA CYS A 388 21.05 22.52 -21.31
C CYS A 388 21.36 22.03 -22.73
N LYS A 389 22.19 22.79 -23.48
CA LYS A 389 22.91 22.21 -24.61
C LYS A 389 23.65 20.97 -24.10
N GLY A 390 23.16 19.78 -24.47
CA GLY A 390 23.78 18.50 -24.10
C GLY A 390 23.08 17.65 -23.03
N THR A 391 21.80 17.88 -22.71
CA THR A 391 20.99 16.86 -22.01
C THR A 391 19.85 16.31 -22.89
N TYR A 392 19.54 15.04 -22.68
CA TYR A 392 18.57 14.17 -23.38
C TYR A 392 17.17 14.77 -23.64
N ILE A 393 16.78 15.84 -22.95
CA ILE A 393 15.51 16.55 -23.12
C ILE A 393 15.46 17.31 -24.46
N GLU A 394 16.61 17.63 -25.07
CA GLU A 394 16.65 18.21 -26.42
C GLU A 394 16.45 17.16 -27.53
N CYS A 395 16.49 15.85 -27.22
CA CYS A 395 16.42 14.77 -28.19
C CYS A 395 14.99 14.26 -28.44
N PHE A 396 14.08 14.43 -27.48
CA PHE A 396 12.71 13.90 -27.55
C PHE A 396 11.67 15.00 -27.31
N ASP A 397 10.47 14.80 -27.84
CA ASP A 397 9.35 15.71 -27.61
C ASP A 397 8.98 15.74 -26.11
N PRO A 398 9.06 16.90 -25.43
CA PRO A 398 8.76 17.01 -24.01
C PRO A 398 7.30 16.67 -23.65
N HIS A 399 6.38 16.64 -24.61
CA HIS A 399 4.98 16.26 -24.42
C HIS A 399 4.72 14.77 -24.62
N GLN A 400 5.69 14.00 -25.13
CA GLN A 400 5.54 12.57 -25.40
C GLN A 400 6.50 11.71 -24.58
N LEU A 401 7.66 12.27 -24.21
CA LEU A 401 8.70 11.51 -23.51
C LEU A 401 8.19 10.91 -22.21
N VAL A 402 8.77 9.77 -21.84
CA VAL A 402 8.39 9.01 -20.64
C VAL A 402 9.66 8.59 -19.91
N VAL A 403 9.52 8.24 -18.62
CA VAL A 403 10.67 7.90 -17.78
C VAL A 403 10.46 6.59 -17.05
N ALA A 404 11.43 5.68 -17.15
CA ALA A 404 11.54 4.54 -16.27
C ALA A 404 12.46 4.88 -15.08
N THR A 405 12.01 4.60 -13.86
CA THR A 405 12.85 4.63 -12.65
C THR A 405 13.30 3.22 -12.29
N LEU A 406 14.55 3.07 -11.87
CA LEU A 406 15.20 1.79 -11.61
C LEU A 406 15.80 1.77 -10.20
N LEU A 407 15.67 0.64 -9.52
CA LEU A 407 16.37 0.33 -8.28
C LEU A 407 16.97 -1.07 -8.40
N PHE A 408 18.27 -1.16 -8.23
CA PHE A 408 19.04 -2.40 -8.14
C PHE A 408 19.54 -2.57 -6.72
N GLU A 409 19.58 -3.79 -6.21
CA GLU A 409 20.18 -4.08 -4.92
C GLU A 409 20.74 -5.49 -4.82
N GLY A 410 21.78 -5.67 -4.00
CA GLY A 410 22.47 -6.93 -3.79
C GLY A 410 23.98 -6.75 -3.63
N ASP A 411 24.74 -7.75 -4.09
CA ASP A 411 26.20 -7.68 -4.21
C ASP A 411 26.61 -6.61 -5.23
N ARG A 412 27.62 -5.81 -4.88
CA ARG A 412 28.02 -4.64 -5.68
C ARG A 412 28.41 -5.00 -7.11
N GLU A 413 29.19 -6.05 -7.32
CA GLU A 413 29.65 -6.42 -8.66
C GLU A 413 28.48 -6.87 -9.53
N ARG A 414 27.60 -7.71 -8.99
CA ARG A 414 26.39 -8.17 -9.69
C ARG A 414 25.45 -7.02 -10.01
N VAL A 415 25.26 -6.08 -9.09
CA VAL A 415 24.42 -4.90 -9.31
C VAL A 415 24.94 -4.08 -10.48
N LEU A 416 26.24 -3.81 -10.58
CA LEU A 416 26.80 -3.01 -11.67
C LEU A 416 26.73 -3.73 -13.03
N GLN A 417 26.91 -5.05 -13.06
CA GLN A 417 26.74 -5.85 -14.27
C GLN A 417 25.28 -5.87 -14.73
N HIS A 418 24.35 -6.04 -13.79
CA HIS A 418 22.91 -6.05 -14.05
C HIS A 418 22.41 -4.67 -14.50
N GLU A 419 22.90 -3.60 -13.88
CA GLU A 419 22.65 -2.22 -14.29
C GLU A 419 23.01 -2.03 -15.77
N LYS A 420 24.24 -2.39 -16.15
CA LYS A 420 24.70 -2.30 -17.53
C LYS A 420 23.79 -3.09 -18.48
N GLN A 421 23.43 -4.32 -18.15
CA GLN A 421 22.55 -5.16 -18.99
C GLN A 421 21.20 -4.47 -19.24
N VAL A 422 20.58 -3.89 -18.22
CA VAL A 422 19.28 -3.21 -18.37
C VAL A 422 19.39 -1.95 -19.22
N TYR A 423 20.46 -1.16 -19.06
CA TYR A 423 20.70 0.02 -19.91
C TYR A 423 21.00 -0.38 -21.37
N ASP A 424 21.77 -1.45 -21.60
CA ASP A 424 22.06 -1.96 -22.95
C ASP A 424 20.76 -2.39 -23.65
N ILE A 425 19.85 -3.07 -22.95
CA ILE A 425 18.50 -3.38 -23.48
C ILE A 425 17.75 -2.09 -23.78
N ALA A 426 17.71 -1.14 -22.84
CA ALA A 426 16.95 0.10 -23.01
C ALA A 426 17.43 0.92 -24.22
N ALA A 427 18.73 0.93 -24.50
CA ALA A 427 19.30 1.60 -25.67
C ALA A 427 18.73 1.07 -27.00
N THR A 428 18.41 -0.23 -27.08
CA THR A 428 17.80 -0.82 -28.30
C THR A 428 16.38 -0.31 -28.59
N PHE A 429 15.72 0.25 -27.59
CA PHE A 429 14.40 0.89 -27.69
C PHE A 429 14.48 2.42 -27.68
N GLY A 430 15.66 3.00 -27.95
CA GLY A 430 15.88 4.44 -27.94
C GLY A 430 15.94 5.05 -26.53
N GLY A 431 16.10 4.23 -25.50
CA GLY A 431 16.24 4.69 -24.12
C GLY A 431 17.58 5.38 -23.88
N LEU A 432 17.56 6.53 -23.20
CA LEU A 432 18.74 7.28 -22.80
C LEU A 432 18.84 7.32 -21.28
N ALA A 433 20.02 7.05 -20.73
CA ALA A 433 20.25 7.15 -19.30
C ALA A 433 20.02 8.59 -18.80
N ALA A 434 19.16 8.74 -17.79
CA ALA A 434 18.72 10.02 -17.26
C ALA A 434 19.18 10.29 -15.82
N GLY A 435 20.18 9.53 -15.35
CA GLY A 435 20.88 9.76 -14.10
C GLY A 435 20.21 9.14 -12.86
N GLU A 436 21.03 9.00 -11.81
CA GLU A 436 20.65 8.37 -10.54
C GLU A 436 19.68 9.25 -9.73
N ASP A 437 19.90 10.57 -9.70
CA ASP A 437 19.11 11.53 -8.93
C ASP A 437 17.61 11.46 -9.24
N ASN A 438 17.26 11.33 -10.53
CA ASN A 438 15.87 11.18 -10.97
C ASN A 438 15.25 9.87 -10.49
N GLY A 439 16.01 8.77 -10.55
CA GLY A 439 15.60 7.47 -10.01
C GLY A 439 15.31 7.58 -8.51
N GLN A 440 16.30 8.01 -7.73
CA GLN A 440 16.19 8.13 -6.27
C GLN A 440 15.01 9.01 -5.86
N ARG A 441 14.82 10.14 -6.55
CA ARG A 441 13.71 11.05 -6.28
C ARG A 441 12.34 10.44 -6.57
N GLY A 442 12.20 9.65 -7.63
CA GLY A 442 10.97 8.93 -7.92
C GLY A 442 10.61 7.92 -6.83
N TYR A 443 11.59 7.23 -6.24
CA TYR A 443 11.36 6.34 -5.09
C TYR A 443 11.01 7.12 -3.81
N ILE A 444 11.68 8.24 -3.52
CA ILE A 444 11.32 9.10 -2.38
C ILE A 444 9.89 9.60 -2.49
N LEU A 445 9.47 10.05 -3.68
CA LEU A 445 8.12 10.60 -3.90
C LEU A 445 7.00 9.57 -3.68
N THR A 446 7.33 8.28 -3.72
CA THR A 446 6.36 7.17 -3.54
C THR A 446 5.71 7.23 -2.16
N PHE A 447 6.48 7.51 -1.10
CA PHE A 447 5.95 7.62 0.27
C PHE A 447 5.24 8.95 0.57
N VAL A 448 5.42 9.95 -0.29
CA VAL A 448 4.88 11.30 -0.05
C VAL A 448 3.64 11.59 -0.91
N ILE A 449 3.39 10.82 -1.96
CA ILE A 449 2.29 11.09 -2.91
C ILE A 449 0.91 11.05 -2.25
N ALA A 450 0.70 10.15 -1.29
CA ALA A 450 -0.56 10.03 -0.56
C ALA A 450 -0.91 11.28 0.26
N TYR A 451 0.11 12.03 0.72
CA TYR A 451 -0.09 13.32 1.40
C TYR A 451 -0.60 14.42 0.46
N LEU A 452 -0.46 14.28 -0.86
CA LEU A 452 -1.02 15.23 -1.83
C LEU A 452 -2.53 15.10 -1.98
N ARG A 453 -3.11 13.95 -1.61
CA ARG A 453 -4.57 13.77 -1.58
C ARG A 453 -5.21 14.78 -0.62
N ASP A 454 -4.69 14.86 0.61
CA ASP A 454 -5.14 15.81 1.62
C ASP A 454 -5.02 17.26 1.13
N LEU A 455 -3.90 17.59 0.47
CA LEU A 455 -3.68 18.91 -0.13
C LEU A 455 -4.72 19.18 -1.22
N GLY A 456 -4.96 18.23 -2.13
CA GLY A 456 -5.95 18.36 -3.18
C GLY A 456 -7.33 18.69 -2.61
N MET A 457 -7.75 17.96 -1.57
CA MET A 457 -9.05 18.17 -0.92
C MET A 457 -9.16 19.55 -0.25
N ASP A 458 -8.06 20.08 0.30
CA ASP A 458 -8.04 21.46 0.83
C ASP A 458 -8.35 22.52 -0.27
N TYR A 459 -8.23 22.16 -1.55
CA TYR A 459 -8.40 23.06 -2.71
C TYR A 459 -9.39 22.51 -3.76
N TYR A 460 -10.41 21.79 -3.33
CA TYR A 460 -11.49 21.26 -4.18
C TYR A 460 -11.05 20.27 -5.26
N VAL A 461 -9.96 19.53 -5.05
CA VAL A 461 -9.53 18.44 -5.92
C VAL A 461 -9.72 17.11 -5.19
N VAL A 462 -10.51 16.21 -5.77
CA VAL A 462 -10.60 14.82 -5.33
C VAL A 462 -9.69 13.96 -6.19
N ALA A 463 -9.07 12.96 -5.57
CA ALA A 463 -8.11 12.09 -6.22
C ALA A 463 -8.14 10.70 -5.58
N GLU A 464 -7.99 9.68 -6.42
CA GLU A 464 -7.76 8.30 -6.02
C GLU A 464 -6.83 7.64 -7.06
N SER A 465 -6.13 6.62 -6.59
CA SER A 465 -5.39 5.68 -7.41
C SER A 465 -6.22 4.41 -7.63
N PHE A 466 -6.00 3.75 -8.75
CA PHE A 466 -6.51 2.38 -8.95
C PHE A 466 -5.58 1.59 -9.85
N GLU A 467 -5.65 0.27 -9.80
CA GLU A 467 -4.73 -0.58 -10.55
C GLU A 467 -5.37 -1.85 -11.09
N THR A 468 -4.66 -2.47 -12.04
CA THR A 468 -5.05 -3.74 -12.67
C THR A 468 -3.79 -4.44 -13.19
N SER A 469 -3.90 -5.75 -13.41
CA SER A 469 -2.89 -6.51 -14.14
C SER A 469 -3.42 -6.98 -15.48
N VAL A 470 -2.56 -6.93 -16.48
CA VAL A 470 -2.95 -7.11 -17.88
C VAL A 470 -1.88 -7.86 -18.66
N PRO A 471 -2.26 -8.74 -19.60
CA PRO A 471 -1.33 -9.33 -20.56
C PRO A 471 -0.57 -8.28 -21.37
N TRP A 472 0.66 -8.60 -21.76
CA TRP A 472 1.55 -7.66 -22.44
C TRP A 472 0.99 -7.06 -23.74
N ASP A 473 0.22 -7.82 -24.51
CA ASP A 473 -0.39 -7.38 -25.78
C ASP A 473 -1.52 -6.35 -25.59
N ARG A 474 -1.97 -6.10 -24.35
CA ARG A 474 -3.09 -5.21 -24.04
C ARG A 474 -2.69 -3.97 -23.25
N VAL A 475 -1.45 -3.88 -22.77
CA VAL A 475 -0.97 -2.77 -21.93
C VAL A 475 -1.26 -1.40 -22.57
N LEU A 476 -0.87 -1.21 -23.83
CA LEU A 476 -0.99 0.09 -24.50
C LEU A 476 -2.45 0.48 -24.75
N ASP A 477 -3.25 -0.46 -25.24
CA ASP A 477 -4.68 -0.25 -25.51
C ASP A 477 -5.43 0.05 -24.21
N LEU A 478 -5.16 -0.70 -23.14
CA LEU A 478 -5.77 -0.48 -21.84
C LEU A 478 -5.46 0.93 -21.32
N CYS A 479 -4.18 1.33 -21.28
CA CYS A 479 -3.78 2.64 -20.78
C CYS A 479 -4.47 3.78 -21.53
N ARG A 480 -4.51 3.71 -22.86
CA ARG A 480 -5.17 4.71 -23.71
C ARG A 480 -6.68 4.74 -23.49
N ASN A 481 -7.34 3.58 -23.56
CA ASN A 481 -8.80 3.48 -23.49
C ASN A 481 -9.33 3.90 -22.11
N VAL A 482 -8.62 3.56 -21.03
CA VAL A 482 -8.97 3.98 -19.66
C VAL A 482 -8.90 5.50 -19.52
N LYS A 483 -7.82 6.14 -19.98
CA LYS A 483 -7.68 7.61 -19.94
C LYS A 483 -8.74 8.31 -20.77
N GLU A 484 -8.96 7.85 -22.01
CA GLU A 484 -10.01 8.39 -22.88
C GLU A 484 -11.41 8.23 -22.26
N ARG A 485 -11.67 7.09 -21.61
CA ARG A 485 -12.93 6.83 -20.91
C ARG A 485 -13.16 7.82 -19.79
N ILE A 486 -12.19 7.98 -18.88
CA ILE A 486 -12.31 8.90 -17.75
C ILE A 486 -12.56 10.32 -18.25
N ASN A 487 -11.79 10.79 -19.23
CA ASN A 487 -11.95 12.12 -19.82
C ASN A 487 -13.38 12.32 -20.38
N ARG A 488 -13.92 11.33 -21.08
CA ARG A 488 -15.29 11.38 -21.61
C ARG A 488 -16.34 11.41 -20.50
N GLU A 489 -16.26 10.49 -19.54
CA GLU A 489 -17.27 10.35 -18.47
C GLU A 489 -17.30 11.57 -17.53
N CYS A 490 -16.13 12.15 -17.23
CA CYS A 490 -16.03 13.42 -16.48
C CYS A 490 -16.74 14.56 -17.22
N LYS A 491 -16.50 14.69 -18.53
CA LYS A 491 -17.14 15.72 -19.35
C LYS A 491 -18.66 15.57 -19.39
N GLU A 492 -19.15 14.34 -19.55
CA GLU A 492 -20.60 14.03 -19.57
C GLU A 492 -21.29 14.33 -18.22
N ARG A 493 -20.55 14.29 -17.11
CA ARG A 493 -21.05 14.58 -15.75
C ARG A 493 -20.83 16.02 -15.29
N GLY A 494 -20.38 16.91 -16.20
CA GLY A 494 -20.24 18.33 -15.90
C GLY A 494 -19.01 18.69 -15.07
N VAL A 495 -17.98 17.84 -15.04
CA VAL A 495 -16.66 18.24 -14.52
C VAL A 495 -16.13 19.37 -15.42
N GLN A 496 -15.86 20.53 -14.82
CA GLN A 496 -15.60 21.77 -15.55
C GLN A 496 -14.20 21.82 -16.19
N PHE A 497 -13.24 21.19 -15.55
CA PHE A 497 -11.83 21.15 -15.97
C PHE A 497 -11.44 19.75 -16.42
N GLN A 498 -10.45 19.66 -17.30
CA GLN A 498 -9.94 18.36 -17.72
C GLN A 498 -9.39 17.58 -16.51
N PRO A 499 -9.79 16.32 -16.29
CA PRO A 499 -9.27 15.55 -15.18
C PRO A 499 -7.81 15.17 -15.43
N LEU A 500 -7.02 15.10 -14.35
CA LEU A 500 -5.72 14.43 -14.39
C LEU A 500 -5.97 12.93 -14.54
N THR A 501 -5.46 12.37 -15.64
CA THR A 501 -5.54 10.93 -15.95
C THR A 501 -4.18 10.41 -16.38
N SER A 502 -3.47 9.82 -15.42
CA SER A 502 -2.12 9.32 -15.64
C SER A 502 -2.03 7.83 -15.33
N CYS A 503 -1.07 7.15 -15.94
CA CYS A 503 -0.75 5.75 -15.67
C CYS A 503 0.75 5.50 -15.60
N ARG A 504 1.13 4.46 -14.88
CA ARG A 504 2.48 3.90 -14.90
C ARG A 504 2.45 2.38 -14.89
N VAL A 505 3.44 1.76 -15.53
CA VAL A 505 3.72 0.33 -15.35
C VAL A 505 4.54 0.20 -14.08
N THR A 506 4.01 -0.46 -13.04
CA THR A 506 4.67 -0.57 -11.72
C THR A 506 5.38 -1.89 -11.52
N GLN A 507 4.87 -2.96 -12.14
CA GLN A 507 5.41 -4.31 -12.01
C GLN A 507 5.44 -5.00 -13.37
N THR A 508 6.45 -5.84 -13.57
CA THR A 508 6.58 -6.69 -14.75
C THR A 508 6.51 -8.15 -14.35
N TYR A 509 5.86 -8.96 -15.18
CA TYR A 509 5.73 -10.40 -15.01
C TYR A 509 6.07 -11.09 -16.34
N ASP A 510 6.31 -12.39 -16.30
CA ASP A 510 6.48 -13.18 -17.52
C ASP A 510 5.28 -13.01 -18.48
N ALA A 511 4.07 -13.05 -17.93
CA ALA A 511 2.82 -13.06 -18.68
C ALA A 511 2.18 -11.67 -18.89
N GLY A 512 2.65 -10.62 -18.21
CA GLY A 512 2.00 -9.31 -18.26
C GLY A 512 2.64 -8.27 -17.37
N ALA A 513 1.87 -7.23 -17.06
CA ALA A 513 2.32 -6.12 -16.24
C ALA A 513 1.21 -5.63 -15.29
N CYS A 514 1.61 -4.99 -14.19
CA CYS A 514 0.69 -4.20 -13.37
C CYS A 514 0.69 -2.75 -13.87
N ILE A 515 -0.51 -2.21 -14.07
CA ILE A 515 -0.74 -0.83 -14.47
C ILE A 515 -1.43 -0.11 -13.32
N TYR A 516 -0.83 0.99 -12.89
CA TYR A 516 -1.32 1.85 -11.83
C TYR A 516 -1.75 3.19 -12.42
N PHE A 517 -2.99 3.58 -12.17
CA PHE A 517 -3.59 4.83 -12.64
C PHE A 517 -3.74 5.81 -11.48
N TYR A 518 -3.65 7.10 -11.81
CA TYR A 518 -4.11 8.19 -10.96
C TYR A 518 -5.21 8.95 -11.69
N PHE A 519 -6.33 9.15 -10.99
CA PHE A 519 -7.46 9.92 -11.47
C PHE A 519 -7.79 11.02 -10.45
N ALA A 520 -7.73 12.27 -10.89
CA ALA A 520 -8.07 13.41 -10.05
C ALA A 520 -8.80 14.49 -10.85
N PHE A 521 -9.72 15.21 -10.20
CA PHE A 521 -10.38 16.36 -10.83
C PHE A 521 -10.82 17.40 -9.81
N ASN A 522 -10.95 18.64 -10.30
CA ASN A 522 -11.52 19.75 -9.56
C ASN A 522 -13.04 19.64 -9.54
N TYR A 523 -13.63 19.52 -8.36
CA TYR A 523 -15.06 19.25 -8.20
C TYR A 523 -15.91 20.51 -7.96
N ARG A 524 -15.33 21.71 -8.08
CA ARG A 524 -16.12 22.94 -7.91
C ARG A 524 -17.30 22.98 -8.89
N GLY A 525 -18.47 23.30 -8.33
CA GLY A 525 -19.73 23.34 -9.07
C GLY A 525 -20.49 22.02 -9.13
N LEU A 526 -19.93 20.93 -8.59
CA LEU A 526 -20.64 19.66 -8.44
C LEU A 526 -21.33 19.59 -7.07
N ALA A 527 -22.53 19.02 -7.04
CA ALA A 527 -23.31 18.84 -5.81
C ALA A 527 -22.80 17.67 -4.96
N ASP A 528 -22.43 16.55 -5.61
CA ASP A 528 -21.89 15.37 -4.95
C ASP A 528 -20.61 14.88 -5.66
N PRO A 529 -19.43 15.34 -5.21
CA PRO A 529 -18.17 15.02 -5.87
C PRO A 529 -17.78 13.54 -5.73
N VAL A 530 -18.13 12.91 -4.61
CA VAL A 530 -17.83 11.50 -4.33
C VAL A 530 -18.65 10.61 -5.25
N HIS A 531 -19.96 10.84 -5.31
CA HIS A 531 -20.83 10.07 -6.20
C HIS A 531 -20.44 10.25 -7.67
N THR A 532 -20.05 11.47 -8.07
CA THR A 532 -19.55 11.72 -9.43
C THR A 532 -18.27 10.92 -9.71
N TYR A 533 -17.35 10.85 -8.74
CA TYR A 533 -16.12 10.07 -8.85
C TYR A 533 -16.40 8.58 -9.05
N GLU A 534 -17.23 7.99 -8.18
CA GLU A 534 -17.61 6.57 -8.23
C GLU A 534 -18.27 6.19 -9.56
N GLN A 535 -19.14 7.08 -10.08
CA GLN A 535 -19.79 6.87 -11.37
C GLN A 535 -18.84 6.92 -12.58
N VAL A 536 -17.65 7.50 -12.43
CA VAL A 536 -16.58 7.49 -13.46
C VAL A 536 -15.67 6.28 -13.27
N GLU A 537 -15.32 5.96 -12.03
CA GLU A 537 -14.40 4.88 -11.68
C GLU A 537 -15.00 3.49 -11.92
N LEU A 538 -16.20 3.21 -11.41
CA LEU A 538 -16.83 1.88 -11.50
C LEU A 538 -17.00 1.38 -12.94
N PRO A 539 -17.52 2.18 -13.90
CA PRO A 539 -17.58 1.75 -15.30
C PRO A 539 -16.22 1.57 -15.95
N THR A 540 -15.20 2.30 -15.48
CA THR A 540 -13.82 2.18 -15.94
C THR A 540 -13.21 0.86 -15.50
N HIS A 541 -13.38 0.45 -14.23
CA HIS A 541 -13.01 -0.89 -13.76
C HIS A 541 -13.72 -2.01 -14.53
N ARG A 542 -15.04 -1.88 -14.73
CA ARG A 542 -15.81 -2.87 -15.50
C ARG A 542 -15.34 -2.97 -16.95
N HIS A 543 -14.96 -1.85 -17.57
CA HIS A 543 -14.42 -1.85 -18.93
C HIS A 543 -13.06 -2.54 -19.01
N SER A 544 -12.15 -2.28 -18.06
CA SER A 544 -10.87 -2.99 -17.95
C SER A 544 -11.08 -4.50 -17.79
N ALA A 545 -12.02 -4.92 -16.94
CA ALA A 545 -12.37 -6.33 -16.77
C ALA A 545 -12.97 -6.96 -18.05
N MET A 546 -13.84 -6.23 -18.76
CA MET A 546 -14.37 -6.66 -20.06
C MET A 546 -13.31 -6.74 -21.17
N ALA A 547 -12.18 -6.04 -21.02
CA ALA A 547 -11.01 -6.17 -21.88
C ALA A 547 -10.07 -7.34 -21.49
N LEU A 548 -10.56 -8.32 -20.72
CA LEU A 548 -9.82 -9.49 -20.21
C LEU A 548 -8.69 -9.14 -19.23
N CYS A 549 -8.77 -7.99 -18.54
CA CYS A 549 -7.83 -7.63 -17.47
C CYS A 549 -8.31 -8.16 -16.11
N SER A 550 -7.41 -8.25 -15.12
CA SER A 550 -7.83 -8.57 -13.76
C SER A 550 -8.66 -7.42 -13.16
N PHE A 551 -9.64 -7.75 -12.31
CA PHE A 551 -10.44 -6.73 -11.59
C PHE A 551 -9.54 -5.86 -10.69
N GLN A 552 -8.51 -6.48 -10.13
CA GLN A 552 -7.53 -5.88 -9.23
C GLN A 552 -6.22 -6.67 -9.30
N HIS A 553 -5.08 -6.05 -9.02
CA HIS A 553 -3.80 -6.75 -8.92
C HIS A 553 -3.37 -6.96 -7.46
N ARG A 554 -3.54 -5.94 -6.62
CA ARG A 554 -3.61 -5.89 -5.15
C ARG A 554 -4.59 -4.75 -4.74
N PRO A 555 -5.23 -4.80 -3.56
CA PRO A 555 -5.82 -3.60 -2.93
C PRO A 555 -4.79 -2.48 -2.93
N ASN A 556 -5.15 -1.25 -3.37
CA ASN A 556 -4.15 -0.16 -3.40
C ASN A 556 -3.56 -0.01 -1.99
N GLU A 557 -2.32 0.41 -1.97
CA GLU A 557 -1.65 0.80 -0.75
C GLU A 557 -1.27 2.25 -1.00
N THR A 558 -2.14 3.16 -0.55
CA THR A 558 -2.04 4.63 -0.55
C THR A 558 -2.57 5.42 -1.75
#